data_AF-A0A7W0RX24-F1
#
_entry.id   AF-A0A7W0RX24-F1
#
_cell.length_a   1.000
_cell.length_b   1.000
_cell.length_c   1.000
_cell.angle_alpha   90.00
_cell.angle_beta   90.00
_cell.angle_gamma   90.00
#
_symmetry.space_group_name_H-M   'P 1'
#
loop_
_entity.id
_entity.type
_entity.pdbx_description
1 polymer ?
#
loop_
_entity_poly.entity_id
_entity_poly.type
_entity_poly.pdbx_seq_one_letter_code
_entity_poly.pdbx_strand_id
1 'polypeptide(L)'
;GYVAALAAADAMVKAANVTIIGREQVGDGLVAVVINGDVGAVKAATEAGAEVAGQVGQLVSVHVIPRPHGDIAKHFTATSV
;
A
#
# COMPACT_ATOMS: atom_id res chain seq x y z
N GLY A 1 -12.53 -3.00 0.31
CA GLY A 1 -12.82 -4.44 0.49
C GLY A 1 -11.54 -5.24 0.66
N TYR A 2 -11.53 -6.24 1.54
CA TYR A 2 -10.31 -6.99 1.91
C TYR A 2 -9.66 -7.75 0.73
N VAL A 3 -10.47 -8.36 -0.14
CA VAL A 3 -9.97 -9.12 -1.31
C VAL A 3 -9.24 -8.19 -2.30
N ALA A 4 -9.82 -7.02 -2.60
CA ALA A 4 -9.19 -6.04 -3.48
C ALA A 4 -7.87 -5.50 -2.89
N ALA A 5 -7.83 -5.25 -1.57
CA ALA A 5 -6.61 -4.82 -0.90
C ALA A 5 -5.50 -5.88 -0.96
N LEU A 6 -5.85 -7.16 -0.78
CA LEU A 6 -4.89 -8.27 -0.85
C LEU A 6 -4.35 -8.48 -2.28
N ALA A 7 -5.24 -8.44 -3.28
CA ALA A 7 -4.84 -8.54 -4.69
C ALA A 7 -3.93 -7.36 -5.09
N ALA A 8 -4.23 -6.15 -4.63
CA ALA A 8 -3.38 -4.99 -4.84
C ALA A 8 -2.01 -5.16 -4.16
N ALA A 9 -1.97 -5.69 -2.93
CA ALA A 9 -0.73 -5.96 -2.21
C ALA A 9 0.18 -6.95 -2.97
N ASP A 10 -0.40 -8.04 -3.48
CA ASP A 10 0.32 -9.03 -4.29
C ASP A 10 0.86 -8.42 -5.60
N ALA A 11 0.07 -7.57 -6.26
CA ALA A 11 0.51 -6.86 -7.45
C ALA A 11 1.65 -5.87 -7.16
N MET A 12 1.57 -5.11 -6.06
CA MET A 12 2.59 -4.13 -5.64
C MET A 12 3.96 -4.78 -5.46
N VAL A 13 4.04 -5.90 -4.72
CA VAL A 13 5.32 -6.58 -4.45
C VAL A 13 5.89 -7.32 -5.65
N LYS A 14 5.04 -7.71 -6.62
CA LYS A 14 5.48 -8.31 -7.89
C LYS A 14 5.98 -7.27 -8.89
N ALA A 15 5.44 -6.05 -8.84
CA ALA A 15 5.79 -4.99 -9.78
C ALA A 15 7.14 -4.32 -9.46
N ALA A 16 7.49 -4.19 -8.18
CA ALA A 16 8.75 -3.56 -7.78
C ALA A 16 9.28 -4.11 -6.46
N ASN A 17 10.56 -3.83 -6.18
CA ASN A 17 11.20 -4.20 -4.93
C ASN A 17 10.71 -3.30 -3.77
N VAL A 18 9.55 -3.64 -3.21
CA VAL A 18 8.90 -2.94 -2.09
C VAL A 18 8.53 -3.94 -0.99
N THR A 19 8.47 -3.47 0.25
CA THR A 19 8.09 -4.28 1.40
C THR A 19 6.73 -3.82 1.93
N ILE A 20 5.83 -4.77 2.19
CA ILE A 20 4.55 -4.47 2.85
C ILE A 20 4.83 -4.26 4.33
N ILE A 21 4.50 -3.06 4.84
CA ILE A 21 4.70 -2.74 6.25
C ILE A 21 3.50 -3.21 7.09
N GLY A 22 2.31 -3.16 6.50
CA GLY A 22 1.10 -3.58 7.19
C GLY A 22 -0.16 -3.32 6.38
N ARG A 23 -1.27 -3.71 6.98
CA ARG A 23 -2.63 -3.46 6.47
C ARG A 23 -3.40 -2.69 7.55
N GLU A 24 -3.97 -1.57 7.17
CA GLU A 24 -4.81 -0.75 8.02
C GLU A 24 -6.28 -0.98 7.70
N GLN A 25 -7.09 -1.19 8.73
CA GLN A 25 -8.53 -1.39 8.61
C GLN A 25 -9.24 -0.44 9.56
N VAL A 26 -10.03 0.47 9.00
CA VAL A 26 -10.73 1.51 9.77
C VAL A 26 -12.23 1.23 9.95
N GLY A 27 -12.73 0.13 9.39
CA GLY A 27 -14.16 -0.22 9.40
C GLY A 27 -14.84 0.05 8.06
N ASP A 28 -16.14 -0.23 7.97
CA ASP A 28 -16.98 -0.01 6.77
C ASP A 28 -16.43 -0.64 5.46
N GLY A 29 -15.66 -1.74 5.59
CA GLY A 29 -15.02 -2.40 4.45
C GLY A 29 -13.84 -1.64 3.84
N LEU A 30 -13.40 -0.53 4.45
CA LEU A 30 -12.22 0.24 4.06
C LEU A 30 -10.96 -0.43 4.60
N VAL A 31 -10.10 -0.82 3.67
CA VAL A 31 -8.83 -1.48 3.93
C VAL A 31 -7.76 -0.81 3.09
N ALA A 32 -6.67 -0.40 3.72
CA ALA A 32 -5.51 0.19 3.09
C ALA A 32 -4.29 -0.70 3.32
N VAL A 33 -3.42 -0.81 2.31
CA VAL A 33 -2.14 -1.53 2.41
C VAL A 33 -1.04 -0.51 2.33
N VAL A 34 -0.08 -0.60 3.26
CA VAL A 34 1.04 0.32 3.33
C VAL A 34 2.30 -0.41 2.88
N ILE A 35 3.01 0.19 1.92
CA ILE A 35 4.27 -0.32 1.38
C ILE A 35 5.40 0.68 1.61
N ASN A 36 6.63 0.18 1.73
CA ASN A 36 7.85 0.97 1.83
C ASN A 36 8.86 0.54 0.76
N GLY A 37 9.71 1.49 0.34
CA GLY A 37 10.81 1.27 -0.59
C GLY A 37 11.33 2.59 -1.15
N ASP A 38 12.20 2.49 -2.16
CA ASP A 38 12.66 3.67 -2.89
C ASP A 38 11.50 4.35 -3.63
N VAL A 39 11.56 5.68 -3.76
CA VAL A 39 10.47 6.48 -4.37
C VAL A 39 10.08 5.96 -5.76
N GLY A 40 11.05 5.52 -6.56
CA GLY A 40 10.80 4.93 -7.88
C GLY A 40 10.07 3.58 -7.80
N ALA A 41 10.48 2.71 -6.87
CA ALA A 41 9.88 1.41 -6.65
C ALA A 41 8.45 1.55 -6.10
N VAL A 42 8.23 2.42 -5.11
CA VAL A 42 6.91 2.69 -4.52
C VAL A 42 5.95 3.26 -5.56
N LYS A 43 6.40 4.15 -6.45
CA LYS A 43 5.55 4.70 -7.50
C LYS A 43 5.09 3.61 -8.48
N ALA A 44 6.02 2.79 -8.97
CA ALA A 44 5.70 1.70 -9.89
C ALA A 44 4.77 0.65 -9.24
N ALA A 45 5.06 0.26 -7.99
CA ALA A 45 4.22 -0.66 -7.24
C ALA A 45 2.79 -0.12 -7.07
N THR A 46 2.69 1.17 -6.73
CA THR A 46 1.41 1.81 -6.45
C THR A 46 0.53 1.92 -7.71
N GLU A 47 1.12 2.23 -8.87
CA GLU A 47 0.41 2.25 -10.16
C GLU A 47 -0.13 0.85 -10.52
N ALA A 48 0.69 -0.20 -10.40
CA ALA A 48 0.27 -1.58 -10.64
C ALA A 48 -0.81 -2.04 -9.65
N GLY A 49 -0.67 -1.69 -8.37
CA GLY A 49 -1.66 -2.02 -7.33
C GLY A 49 -3.00 -1.32 -7.56
N ALA A 50 -2.99 -0.08 -8.03
CA ALA A 50 -4.20 0.70 -8.33
C ALA A 50 -5.01 0.07 -9.48
N GLU A 51 -4.34 -0.40 -10.53
CA GLU A 51 -4.97 -1.07 -11.66
C GLU A 51 -5.68 -2.35 -11.21
N VAL A 52 -4.99 -3.23 -10.48
CA VAL A 52 -5.56 -4.49 -9.96
C VAL A 52 -6.68 -4.23 -8.95
N ALA A 53 -6.52 -3.24 -8.07
CA ALA A 53 -7.54 -2.85 -7.11
C ALA A 53 -8.85 -2.42 -7.80
N GLY A 54 -8.75 -1.68 -8.90
CA GLY A 54 -9.90 -1.24 -9.69
C GLY A 54 -10.57 -2.34 -10.52
N GLN A 55 -9.85 -3.41 -10.87
CA GLN A 55 -10.42 -4.57 -11.57
C GLN A 55 -11.16 -5.51 -10.62
N VAL A 56 -10.60 -5.74 -9.43
CA VAL A 56 -11.13 -6.70 -8.44
C VAL A 56 -12.20 -6.08 -7.53
N GLY A 57 -12.16 -4.76 -7.33
CA GLY A 57 -13.10 -4.06 -6.46
C GLY A 57 -13.10 -2.55 -6.65
N GLN A 58 -13.49 -1.83 -5.60
CA GLN A 58 -13.54 -0.37 -5.63
C GLN A 58 -12.26 0.23 -5.06
N LEU A 59 -11.50 0.92 -5.90
CA LEU A 59 -10.39 1.76 -5.49
C LEU A 59 -10.92 3.09 -4.94
N VAL A 60 -10.59 3.41 -3.69
CA VAL A 60 -11.04 4.64 -3.02
C VAL A 60 -10.00 5.75 -3.17
N SER A 61 -8.73 5.45 -2.88
CA SER A 61 -7.64 6.42 -2.93
C SER A 61 -6.30 5.73 -3.09
N VAL A 62 -5.37 6.42 -3.73
CA VAL A 62 -3.99 6.00 -3.98
C VAL A 62 -3.08 7.19 -3.77
N HIS A 63 -2.02 7.01 -2.99
CA HIS A 63 -1.11 8.10 -2.68
C HIS A 63 0.32 7.60 -2.45
N VAL A 64 1.29 8.40 -2.87
CA VAL A 64 2.72 8.15 -2.66
C VAL A 64 3.30 9.34 -1.91
N ILE A 65 4.05 9.05 -0.85
CA ILE A 65 4.75 10.05 -0.03
C ILE A 65 6.26 9.85 -0.22
N PRO A 66 6.93 10.63 -1.08
CA PRO A 66 8.35 10.40 -1.40
C PRO A 66 9.31 10.61 -0.22
N ARG A 67 8.96 11.52 0.70
CA ARG A 67 9.78 11.86 1.86
C ARG A 67 8.87 12.14 3.06
N PRO A 68 8.41 11.11 3.77
CA PRO A 68 7.58 11.30 4.95
C PRO A 68 8.38 12.01 6.04
N HIS A 69 7.72 12.89 6.80
CA HIS A 69 8.32 13.50 7.98
C HIS A 69 8.66 12.41 9.02
N GLY A 70 9.75 12.59 9.77
CA GLY A 70 10.26 11.57 10.69
C GLY A 70 9.23 11.12 11.74
N ASP A 71 8.36 12.02 12.19
CA ASP A 71 7.28 11.67 13.13
C ASP A 71 6.17 10.84 12.48
N ILE A 72 5.87 11.08 11.21
CA ILE A 72 4.87 10.30 10.46
C ILE A 72 5.41 8.90 10.18
N ALA A 73 6.70 8.79 9.81
CA ALA A 73 7.32 7.51 9.52
C ALA A 73 7.24 6.53 10.69
N LYS A 74 7.37 7.01 11.94
CA LYS A 74 7.25 6.18 13.16
C LYS A 74 5.88 5.51 13.31
N HIS A 75 4.82 6.12 12.79
CA HIS A 75 3.48 5.56 12.87
C HIS A 75 3.25 4.42 11.87
N PHE A 76 4.03 4.37 10.79
CA PHE A 76 3.89 3.36 9.74
C PHE A 76 4.93 2.26 9.82
N THR A 77 6.00 2.40 10.60
CA THR A 77 6.99 1.34 10.80
C THR A 77 6.40 0.15 11.55
N ALA A 78 6.49 -1.03 10.95
CA ALA A 78 6.08 -2.29 11.55
C ALA A 78 6.72 -2.42 12.94
N THR A 79 5.87 -2.40 13.97
CA THR A 79 6.27 -2.85 15.30
C THR A 79 6.43 -4.37 15.21
N SER A 80 7.64 -4.81 14.86
CA SER A 80 8.10 -6.14 15.25
C SER A 80 8.31 -6.10 16.76
N VAL A 81 7.39 -6.73 17.50
CA VAL A 81 7.69 -7.24 18.84
C VAL A 81 8.71 -8.36 18.70
#